data_AF-A0A7R8X936-F1
#
_entry.id   AF-A0A7R8X936-F1
#
_cell.length_a   1.000
_cell.length_b   1.000
_cell.length_c   1.000
_cell.angle_alpha   90.00
_cell.angle_beta   90.00
_cell.angle_gamma   90.00
#
_symmetry.space_group_name_H-M   'P 1'
#
loop_
_entity.id
_entity.type
_entity.pdbx_description
1 polymer ?
#
loop_
_entity_poly.entity_id
_entity_poly.type
_entity_poly.pdbx_seq_one_letter_code
_entity_poly.pdbx_strand_id
1 'polypeptide(L)'
;MLTITQPAHMVTFVSVLGLAYLLSPRNHEMGFKSPLLSFLYLASFAFHFGAQMWMTFVSGKKQMAKSGLLLFFSIPRHSFGQVQRVLFPTYFLINSILSFITLTLFVHFQPFGQLSTRWDSMQVGSQVVCFLVELGTRLYLTPPLLAALSQKLVMEKAARIGQEVGHYNLGRLKNCPHFMKLHRQFRRIHIVIALGNMVAMACTSFHLYHLASQLCYRFHQAAVP
;
A
#
# COMPACT_ATOMS: atom_id res chain seq x y z
N MET A 1 -18.14 20.81 12.70
CA MET A 1 -17.76 19.80 11.68
C MET A 1 -16.23 19.73 11.55
N LEU A 2 -15.52 19.45 12.67
CA LEU A 2 -14.03 19.59 12.78
C LEU A 2 -13.33 18.37 13.40
N THR A 3 -14.05 17.26 13.67
CA THR A 3 -13.56 16.21 14.56
C THR A 3 -12.92 15.00 13.87
N ILE A 4 -12.88 14.92 12.53
CA ILE A 4 -12.41 13.71 11.82
C ILE A 4 -10.99 13.85 11.25
N THR A 5 -10.51 15.06 10.95
CA THR A 5 -9.16 15.26 10.34
C THR A 5 -8.04 15.44 11.36
N GLN A 6 -8.36 15.86 12.58
CA GLN A 6 -7.38 16.07 13.66
C GLN A 6 -6.47 14.87 13.95
N PRO A 7 -6.96 13.62 14.07
CA PRO A 7 -6.07 12.47 14.28
C PRO A 7 -5.20 12.15 13.06
N ALA A 8 -5.68 12.38 11.83
CA ALA A 8 -4.91 12.12 10.62
C ALA A 8 -3.71 13.06 10.49
N HIS A 9 -3.92 14.36 10.77
CA HIS A 9 -2.83 15.34 10.79
C HIS A 9 -1.83 15.05 11.92
N MET A 10 -2.30 14.64 13.10
CA MET A 10 -1.43 14.24 14.21
C MET A 10 -0.56 13.04 13.85
N VAL A 11 -1.16 11.97 13.27
CA VAL A 11 -0.40 10.79 12.81
C VAL A 11 0.61 11.19 11.74
N THR A 12 0.21 12.04 10.78
CA THR A 12 1.12 12.53 9.73
C THR A 12 2.29 13.30 10.33
N PHE A 13 2.02 14.20 11.28
CA PHE A 13 3.04 14.98 11.97
C PHE A 13 4.02 14.07 12.73
N VAL A 14 3.51 13.11 13.50
CA VAL A 14 4.34 12.12 14.21
C VAL A 14 5.16 11.27 13.23
N SER A 15 4.58 10.85 12.11
CA SER A 15 5.30 10.10 11.07
C SER A 15 6.41 10.94 10.42
N VAL A 16 6.16 12.22 10.12
CA VAL A 16 7.19 13.13 9.58
C VAL A 16 8.31 13.36 10.59
N LEU A 17 7.99 13.59 11.86
CA LEU A 17 8.98 13.70 12.93
C LEU A 17 9.78 12.39 13.10
N GLY A 18 9.10 11.24 13.03
CA GLY A 18 9.74 9.93 13.07
C GLY A 18 10.70 9.72 11.91
N LEU A 19 10.31 10.10 10.70
CA LEU A 19 11.20 10.09 9.53
C LEU A 19 12.38 11.06 9.71
N ALA A 20 12.15 12.28 10.17
CA ALA A 20 13.22 13.25 10.42
C ALA A 20 14.23 12.72 11.46
N TYR A 21 13.74 12.12 12.55
CA TYR A 21 14.56 11.49 13.57
C TYR A 21 15.34 10.28 13.06
N LEU A 22 14.71 9.46 12.21
CA LEU A 22 15.32 8.28 11.61
C LEU A 22 16.43 8.66 10.61
N LEU A 23 16.20 9.71 9.81
CA LEU A 23 17.12 10.18 8.77
C LEU A 23 18.18 11.17 9.29
N SER A 24 18.13 11.53 10.57
CA SER A 24 19.16 12.37 11.19
C SER A 24 20.50 11.62 11.28
N PRO A 25 21.64 12.26 10.96
CA PRO A 25 22.96 11.63 11.04
C PRO A 25 23.21 11.06 12.44
N ARG A 26 23.55 9.78 12.54
CA ARG A 26 23.95 9.14 13.80
C ARG A 26 25.29 8.46 13.67
N ASN A 27 26.13 8.68 14.67
CA ASN A 27 27.44 8.03 14.83
C ASN A 27 27.27 6.68 15.57
N HIS A 28 26.35 5.81 15.13
CA HIS A 28 26.16 4.52 15.77
C HIS A 28 26.79 3.41 14.92
N GLU A 29 27.90 2.84 15.39
CA GLU A 29 28.42 1.59 14.86
C GLU A 29 27.55 0.42 15.35
N MET A 30 26.47 0.14 14.64
CA MET A 30 25.71 -1.10 14.85
C MET A 30 25.68 -1.89 13.55
N GLY A 31 26.74 -2.67 13.33
CA GLY A 31 26.75 -3.72 12.31
C GLY A 31 25.68 -4.78 12.58
N PHE A 32 25.36 -5.55 11.55
CA PHE A 32 24.50 -6.74 11.56
C PHE A 32 24.87 -7.72 12.70
N LYS A 33 24.36 -7.51 13.93
CA LYS A 33 24.65 -8.38 15.07
C LYS A 33 23.44 -9.14 15.61
N SER A 34 22.22 -8.79 15.20
CA SER A 34 20.99 -9.44 15.70
C SER A 34 20.27 -10.22 14.61
N PRO A 35 20.30 -11.58 14.63
CA PRO A 35 19.53 -12.42 13.71
C PRO A 35 18.03 -12.12 13.73
N LEU A 36 17.50 -11.71 14.89
CA LEU A 36 16.10 -11.34 15.04
C LEU A 36 15.75 -10.08 14.25
N LEU A 37 16.60 -9.06 14.27
CA LEU A 37 16.38 -7.83 13.49
C LEU A 37 16.45 -8.12 11.98
N SER A 38 17.39 -8.97 11.56
CA SER A 38 17.49 -9.42 10.17
C SER A 38 16.24 -10.17 9.71
N PHE A 39 15.74 -11.08 10.56
CA PHE A 39 14.49 -11.80 10.31
C PHE A 39 13.31 -10.83 10.23
N LEU A 40 13.17 -9.91 11.18
CA LEU A 40 12.07 -8.95 11.21
C LEU A 40 12.09 -8.04 9.98
N TYR A 41 13.27 -7.60 9.53
CA TYR A 41 13.44 -6.81 8.33
C TYR A 41 12.97 -7.56 7.08
N LEU A 42 13.48 -8.79 6.88
CA LEU A 42 13.15 -9.60 5.73
C LEU A 42 11.68 -10.04 5.74
N ALA A 43 11.15 -10.44 6.91
CA ALA A 43 9.76 -10.84 7.07
C ALA A 43 8.81 -9.68 6.79
N SER A 44 9.12 -8.48 7.31
CA SER A 44 8.31 -7.28 7.07
C SER A 44 8.28 -6.93 5.59
N PHE A 45 9.45 -6.94 4.94
CA PHE A 45 9.56 -6.68 3.51
C PHE A 45 8.83 -7.74 2.66
N ALA A 46 9.05 -9.02 2.94
CA ALA A 46 8.45 -10.11 2.17
C ALA A 46 6.93 -10.12 2.29
N PHE A 47 6.40 -9.92 3.50
CA PHE A 47 4.95 -9.84 3.73
C PHE A 47 4.34 -8.61 3.06
N HIS A 48 5.03 -7.46 3.14
CA HIS A 48 4.62 -6.21 2.47
C HIS A 48 4.55 -6.36 0.95
N PHE A 49 5.64 -6.81 0.33
CA PHE A 49 5.71 -7.04 -1.11
C PHE A 49 4.68 -8.10 -1.56
N GLY A 50 4.56 -9.20 -0.82
CA GLY A 50 3.56 -10.24 -1.09
C GLY A 50 2.12 -9.71 -1.03
N ALA A 51 1.80 -8.88 -0.04
CA ALA A 51 0.48 -8.25 0.07
C ALA A 51 0.19 -7.31 -1.11
N GLN A 52 1.19 -6.57 -1.60
CA GLN A 52 1.05 -5.73 -2.80
C GLN A 52 0.83 -6.55 -4.07
N MET A 53 1.59 -7.63 -4.27
CA MET A 53 1.39 -8.55 -5.39
C MET A 53 -0.01 -9.17 -5.36
N TRP A 54 -0.48 -9.59 -4.17
CA TRP A 54 -1.81 -10.13 -3.99
C TRP A 54 -2.91 -9.10 -4.29
N MET A 55 -2.83 -7.88 -3.74
CA MET A 55 -3.85 -6.85 -3.99
C MET A 55 -3.96 -6.47 -5.47
N THR A 56 -2.84 -6.39 -6.17
CA THR A 56 -2.81 -5.92 -7.57
C THR A 56 -3.18 -7.03 -8.55
N PHE A 57 -2.57 -8.20 -8.41
CA PHE A 57 -2.71 -9.27 -9.40
C PHE A 57 -3.77 -10.31 -9.03
N VAL A 58 -4.11 -10.45 -7.74
CA VAL A 58 -5.10 -11.43 -7.27
C VAL A 58 -6.47 -10.81 -6.99
N SER A 59 -6.52 -9.53 -6.58
CA SER A 59 -7.76 -8.83 -6.17
C SER A 59 -8.31 -7.81 -7.19
N GLY A 60 -7.55 -7.49 -8.24
CA GLY A 60 -7.84 -6.40 -9.19
C GLY A 60 -8.72 -6.77 -10.40
N LYS A 61 -9.67 -5.88 -10.75
CA LYS A 61 -10.56 -6.02 -11.92
C LYS A 61 -9.84 -5.84 -13.27
N LYS A 62 -10.02 -6.84 -14.15
CA LYS A 62 -9.99 -6.83 -15.64
C LYS A 62 -8.83 -6.05 -16.29
N GLN A 63 -7.74 -6.75 -16.61
CA GLN A 63 -7.38 -7.21 -17.96
C GLN A 63 -5.90 -7.64 -17.91
N MET A 64 -5.60 -8.90 -18.28
CA MET A 64 -4.29 -9.58 -18.24
C MET A 64 -3.85 -10.22 -16.90
N ALA A 65 -4.44 -11.37 -16.58
CA ALA A 65 -3.78 -12.57 -16.01
C ALA A 65 -4.87 -13.47 -15.42
N LYS A 66 -4.90 -14.73 -15.85
CA LYS A 66 -5.96 -15.72 -15.53
C LYS A 66 -5.94 -16.23 -14.07
N SER A 67 -5.50 -15.44 -13.09
CA SER A 67 -5.41 -15.88 -11.68
C SER A 67 -6.00 -14.89 -10.66
N GLY A 68 -6.38 -13.66 -11.08
CA GLY A 68 -6.93 -12.62 -10.20
C GLY A 68 -8.45 -12.51 -10.14
N LEU A 69 -9.13 -13.66 -10.29
CA LEU A 69 -10.56 -13.71 -10.62
C LEU A 69 -11.49 -13.95 -9.44
N LEU A 70 -11.03 -14.43 -8.28
CA LEU A 70 -11.99 -15.01 -7.32
C LEU A 70 -12.99 -13.99 -6.77
N LEU A 71 -12.56 -12.92 -6.11
CA LEU A 71 -13.51 -12.11 -5.35
C LEU A 71 -14.56 -11.38 -6.23
N PHE A 72 -14.21 -10.81 -7.38
CA PHE A 72 -15.23 -10.14 -8.20
C PHE A 72 -16.17 -11.10 -8.94
N PHE A 73 -15.70 -12.31 -9.27
CA PHE A 73 -16.49 -13.30 -10.01
C PHE A 73 -17.13 -14.36 -9.12
N SER A 74 -16.78 -14.42 -7.84
CA SER A 74 -17.32 -15.40 -6.89
C SER A 74 -18.35 -14.82 -5.93
N ILE A 75 -18.47 -13.49 -5.78
CA ILE A 75 -19.45 -12.89 -4.86
C ILE A 75 -20.26 -11.73 -5.46
N PRO A 76 -21.53 -11.55 -5.05
CA PRO A 76 -22.37 -10.42 -5.48
C PRO A 76 -21.72 -9.06 -5.20
N ARG A 77 -22.02 -8.06 -6.03
CA ARG A 77 -21.44 -6.70 -5.94
C ARG A 77 -21.55 -6.09 -4.54
N HIS A 78 -22.68 -6.29 -3.85
CA HIS A 78 -22.84 -5.78 -2.50
C HIS A 78 -21.91 -6.45 -1.49
N SER A 79 -21.75 -7.77 -1.56
CA SER A 79 -20.81 -8.53 -0.73
C SER A 79 -19.38 -8.11 -1.03
N PHE A 80 -19.03 -7.93 -2.31
CA PHE A 80 -17.73 -7.41 -2.73
C PHE A 80 -17.47 -6.00 -2.15
N GLY A 81 -18.48 -5.13 -2.18
CA GLY A 81 -18.41 -3.82 -1.54
C GLY A 81 -18.16 -3.89 -0.02
N GLN A 82 -18.76 -4.85 0.69
CA GLN A 82 -18.47 -5.04 2.12
C GLN A 82 -17.04 -5.52 2.36
N VAL A 83 -16.52 -6.42 1.52
CA VAL A 83 -15.11 -6.83 1.59
C VAL A 83 -14.20 -5.62 1.41
N GLN A 84 -14.44 -4.78 0.41
CA GLN A 84 -13.63 -3.58 0.16
C GLN A 84 -13.61 -2.61 1.35
N ARG A 85 -14.70 -2.53 2.13
CA ARG A 85 -14.78 -1.66 3.33
C ARG A 85 -13.82 -2.05 4.43
N VAL A 86 -13.53 -3.35 4.57
CA VAL A 86 -12.57 -3.85 5.56
C VAL A 86 -11.19 -3.96 4.92
N LEU A 87 -11.12 -4.45 3.69
CA LEU A 87 -9.87 -4.77 3.02
C LEU A 87 -9.00 -3.54 2.80
N PHE A 88 -9.54 -2.44 2.24
CA PHE A 88 -8.75 -1.25 1.94
C PHE A 88 -8.12 -0.58 3.17
N PRO A 89 -8.86 -0.25 4.25
CA PRO A 89 -8.24 0.39 5.41
C PRO A 89 -7.25 -0.53 6.12
N THR A 90 -7.51 -1.84 6.19
CA THR A 90 -6.61 -2.81 6.81
C THR A 90 -5.34 -2.99 5.99
N TYR A 91 -5.48 -3.16 4.68
CA TYR A 91 -4.37 -3.32 3.74
C TYR A 91 -3.40 -2.13 3.83
N PHE A 92 -3.88 -0.90 3.63
CA PHE A 92 -3.00 0.26 3.65
C PHE A 92 -2.42 0.55 5.04
N LEU A 93 -3.12 0.20 6.12
CA LEU A 93 -2.56 0.30 7.47
C LEU A 93 -1.40 -0.68 7.69
N ILE A 94 -1.62 -1.96 7.42
CA ILE A 94 -0.62 -3.01 7.58
C ILE A 94 0.60 -2.69 6.71
N ASN A 95 0.38 -2.33 5.44
CA ASN A 95 1.47 -1.96 4.54
C ASN A 95 2.27 -0.76 5.04
N SER A 96 1.61 0.29 5.55
CA SER A 96 2.32 1.46 6.11
C SER A 96 3.18 1.10 7.31
N ILE A 97 2.71 0.18 8.16
CA ILE A 97 3.48 -0.29 9.32
C ILE A 97 4.69 -1.10 8.85
N LEU A 98 4.49 -2.04 7.93
CA LEU A 98 5.57 -2.89 7.43
C LEU A 98 6.62 -2.08 6.67
N SER A 99 6.21 -1.14 5.81
CA SER A 99 7.14 -0.28 5.08
C SER A 99 7.94 0.62 6.02
N PHE A 100 7.32 1.11 7.11
CA PHE A 100 8.04 1.85 8.16
C PHE A 100 9.06 0.97 8.90
N ILE A 101 8.69 -0.27 9.26
CA ILE A 101 9.62 -1.23 9.90
C ILE A 101 10.79 -1.54 8.97
N THR A 102 10.51 -1.84 7.69
CA THR A 102 11.53 -2.12 6.69
C THR A 102 12.47 -0.93 6.51
N LEU A 103 11.95 0.30 6.38
CA LEU A 103 12.76 1.51 6.28
C LEU A 103 13.62 1.73 7.54
N THR A 104 13.02 1.57 8.72
CA THR A 104 13.72 1.75 10.01
C THR A 104 14.89 0.78 10.13
N LEU A 105 14.66 -0.49 9.83
CA LEU A 105 15.71 -1.51 9.90
C LEU A 105 16.74 -1.36 8.77
N PHE A 106 16.34 -0.92 7.59
CA PHE A 106 17.28 -0.62 6.50
C PHE A 106 18.25 0.50 6.88
N VAL A 107 17.73 1.62 7.41
CA VAL A 107 18.56 2.74 7.90
C VAL A 107 19.36 2.34 9.14
N HIS A 108 18.83 1.46 9.99
CA HIS A 108 19.57 0.93 11.14
C HIS A 108 20.78 0.10 10.71
N PHE A 109 20.63 -0.75 9.69
CA PHE A 109 21.72 -1.57 9.17
C PHE A 109 22.70 -0.79 8.28
N GLN A 110 22.27 0.33 7.70
CA GLN A 110 23.07 1.22 6.86
C GLN A 110 22.86 2.68 7.32
N PRO A 111 23.57 3.14 8.37
CA PRO A 111 23.35 4.45 8.96
C PRO A 111 23.44 5.57 7.92
N PHE A 112 22.55 6.57 8.02
CA PHE A 112 22.47 7.67 7.04
C PHE A 112 23.82 8.41 6.84
N GLY A 113 24.65 8.49 7.88
CA GLY A 113 26.00 9.08 7.81
C GLY A 113 27.04 8.24 7.06
N GLN A 114 26.73 6.99 6.72
CA GLN A 114 27.56 6.05 5.94
C GLN A 114 26.96 5.75 4.57
N LEU A 115 25.88 6.43 4.16
CA LEU A 115 25.33 6.40 2.79
C LEU A 115 26.32 7.05 1.83
N SER A 116 27.38 6.31 1.52
CA SER A 116 28.51 6.81 0.72
C SER A 116 28.18 6.84 -0.77
N THR A 117 27.12 6.12 -1.20
CA THR A 117 26.76 6.01 -2.60
C THR A 117 25.40 6.65 -2.92
N ARG A 118 25.30 7.19 -4.13
CA ARG A 118 24.03 7.66 -4.72
C ARG A 118 22.95 6.57 -4.70
N TRP A 119 23.36 5.30 -4.80
CA TRP A 119 22.46 4.15 -4.81
C TRP A 119 21.75 3.96 -3.46
N ASP A 120 22.47 4.09 -2.35
CA ASP A 120 21.89 3.90 -1.02
C ASP A 120 20.91 5.03 -0.68
N SER A 121 21.22 6.26 -1.09
CA SER A 121 20.30 7.40 -1.00
C SER A 121 19.02 7.19 -1.80
N MET A 122 19.12 6.61 -3.00
CA MET A 122 17.95 6.25 -3.81
C MET A 122 17.11 5.15 -3.16
N GLN A 123 17.73 4.17 -2.48
CA GLN A 123 17.02 3.12 -1.74
C GLN A 123 16.20 3.72 -0.59
N VAL A 124 16.84 4.52 0.27
CA VAL A 124 16.15 5.21 1.37
C VAL A 124 15.02 6.09 0.84
N GLY A 125 15.29 6.92 -0.17
CA GLY A 125 14.28 7.79 -0.79
C GLY A 125 13.08 7.01 -1.34
N SER A 126 13.33 5.88 -2.01
CA SER A 126 12.27 5.02 -2.55
C SER A 126 11.39 4.42 -1.44
N GLN A 127 11.98 4.01 -0.32
CA GLN A 127 11.24 3.45 0.81
C GLN A 127 10.43 4.52 1.55
N VAL A 128 10.97 5.74 1.68
CA VAL A 128 10.23 6.90 2.21
C VAL A 128 9.02 7.20 1.34
N VAL A 129 9.18 7.24 0.01
CA VAL A 129 8.06 7.44 -0.93
C VAL A 129 7.02 6.33 -0.76
N CYS A 130 7.44 5.07 -0.68
CA CYS A 130 6.54 3.94 -0.47
C CYS A 130 5.69 4.12 0.80
N PHE A 131 6.35 4.37 1.94
CA PHE A 131 5.70 4.57 3.23
C PHE A 131 4.70 5.74 3.19
N LEU A 132 5.11 6.89 2.66
CA LEU A 132 4.26 8.09 2.61
C LEU A 132 3.05 7.91 1.69
N VAL A 133 3.21 7.22 0.56
CA VAL A 133 2.11 6.93 -0.37
C VAL A 133 1.08 6.00 0.30
N GLU A 134 1.53 4.96 1.00
CA GLU A 134 0.64 4.01 1.68
C GLU A 134 -0.08 4.65 2.87
N LEU A 135 0.65 5.40 3.70
CA LEU A 135 0.10 6.11 4.85
C LEU A 135 -0.86 7.21 4.39
N GLY A 136 -0.47 7.99 3.38
CA GLY A 136 -1.30 9.03 2.79
C GLY A 136 -2.57 8.46 2.19
N THR A 137 -2.49 7.31 1.52
CA THR A 137 -3.65 6.59 1.00
C THR A 137 -4.58 6.12 2.13
N ARG A 138 -4.02 5.60 3.22
CA ARG A 138 -4.78 5.18 4.41
C ARG A 138 -5.49 6.34 5.09
N LEU A 139 -4.84 7.49 5.20
CA LEU A 139 -5.34 8.63 5.98
C LEU A 139 -6.26 9.55 5.16
N TYR A 140 -5.95 9.80 3.89
CA TYR A 140 -6.62 10.85 3.10
C TYR A 140 -7.47 10.32 1.95
N LEU A 141 -7.15 9.16 1.37
CA LEU A 141 -7.89 8.64 0.20
C LEU A 141 -8.90 7.56 0.58
N THR A 142 -8.57 6.71 1.54
CA THR A 142 -9.44 5.60 1.96
C THR A 142 -10.73 6.10 2.63
N PRO A 143 -10.73 7.07 3.56
CA PRO A 143 -11.98 7.57 4.17
C PRO A 143 -13.02 8.10 3.15
N PRO A 144 -12.68 9.01 2.21
CA PRO A 144 -13.65 9.48 1.22
C PRO A 144 -14.05 8.39 0.22
N LEU A 145 -13.15 7.43 -0.10
CA LEU A 145 -13.51 6.26 -0.91
C LEU A 145 -14.60 5.43 -0.23
N LEU A 146 -14.44 5.12 1.05
CA LEU A 146 -15.40 4.32 1.82
C LEU A 146 -16.73 5.04 2.02
N ALA A 147 -16.71 6.36 2.20
CA ALA A 147 -17.92 7.18 2.25
C ALA A 147 -18.68 7.15 0.90
N ALA A 148 -17.97 7.27 -0.22
CA ALA A 148 -18.59 7.17 -1.54
C ALA A 148 -19.13 5.75 -1.81
N LEU A 149 -18.41 4.72 -1.39
CA LEU A 149 -18.82 3.32 -1.51
C LEU A 149 -20.08 3.03 -0.68
N SER A 150 -20.14 3.50 0.57
CA SER A 150 -21.29 3.26 1.45
C SER A 150 -22.57 3.91 0.90
N GLN A 151 -22.49 5.17 0.47
CA GLN A 151 -23.61 5.87 -0.17
C GLN A 151 -24.05 5.16 -1.45
N LYS A 152 -23.09 4.69 -2.27
CA LYS A 152 -23.40 3.97 -3.50
C LYS A 152 -24.15 2.68 -3.21
N LEU A 153 -23.71 1.89 -2.24
CA LEU A 153 -24.35 0.63 -1.85
C LEU A 153 -25.76 0.85 -1.30
N VAL A 154 -26.01 1.95 -0.57
CA VAL A 154 -27.36 2.32 -0.10
C VAL A 154 -28.29 2.60 -1.28
N MET A 155 -27.84 3.37 -2.28
CA MET A 155 -28.63 3.66 -3.48
C MET A 155 -28.86 2.42 -4.34
N GLU A 156 -27.84 1.57 -4.53
CA GLU A 156 -27.97 0.31 -5.27
C GLU A 156 -28.98 -0.63 -4.59
N LYS A 157 -28.93 -0.75 -3.25
CA LYS A 157 -29.90 -1.53 -2.46
C LYS A 157 -31.33 -0.97 -2.57
N ALA A 158 -31.51 0.36 -2.49
CA ALA A 158 -32.82 0.99 -2.65
C ALA A 158 -33.42 0.78 -4.04
N ALA A 159 -32.59 0.77 -5.09
CA ALA A 159 -33.01 0.50 -6.46
C ALA A 159 -33.22 -1.00 -6.77
N ARG A 160 -32.94 -1.90 -5.82
CA ARG A 160 -32.96 -3.37 -5.96
C ARG A 160 -32.04 -3.87 -7.08
N ILE A 161 -30.85 -3.28 -7.21
CA ILE A 161 -29.79 -3.74 -8.12
C ILE A 161 -28.54 -4.16 -7.31
N GLY A 162 -27.50 -4.73 -7.92
CA GLY A 162 -26.25 -5.03 -7.22
C GLY A 162 -26.12 -6.47 -6.69
N GLN A 163 -27.01 -7.37 -7.13
CA GLN A 163 -26.97 -8.80 -6.80
C GLN A 163 -26.32 -9.66 -7.87
N GLU A 164 -26.04 -9.07 -9.03
CA GLU A 164 -25.32 -9.73 -10.10
C GLU A 164 -23.86 -10.07 -9.70
N VAL A 165 -23.37 -11.17 -10.27
CA VAL A 165 -22.03 -11.72 -10.05
C VAL A 165 -21.24 -11.64 -11.35
N GLY A 166 -19.98 -11.22 -11.31
CA GLY A 166 -19.08 -11.18 -12.48
C GLY A 166 -19.43 -10.16 -13.58
N HIS A 167 -20.57 -9.47 -13.50
CA HIS A 167 -21.01 -8.46 -14.47
C HIS A 167 -21.46 -7.17 -13.78
N TYR A 168 -21.45 -6.04 -14.51
CA TYR A 168 -21.84 -4.75 -13.97
C TYR A 168 -23.06 -4.20 -14.72
N ASN A 169 -24.25 -4.30 -14.11
CA ASN A 169 -25.47 -3.63 -14.57
C ASN A 169 -25.81 -2.42 -13.69
N LEU A 170 -26.04 -1.26 -14.30
CA LEU A 170 -26.51 -0.07 -13.62
C LEU A 170 -28.04 0.05 -13.59
N GLY A 171 -28.74 -0.69 -14.47
CA GLY A 171 -30.19 -0.66 -14.61
C GLY A 171 -30.75 0.77 -14.59
N ARG A 172 -31.75 0.98 -13.73
CA ARG A 172 -32.45 2.27 -13.57
C ARG A 172 -31.58 3.40 -13.01
N LEU A 173 -30.48 3.08 -12.31
CA LEU A 173 -29.58 4.09 -11.75
C LEU A 173 -28.69 4.76 -12.80
N LYS A 174 -28.62 4.23 -14.04
CA LYS A 174 -27.90 4.87 -15.15
C LYS A 174 -28.45 6.27 -15.45
N ASN A 175 -29.76 6.45 -15.30
CA ASN A 175 -30.45 7.71 -15.62
C ASN A 175 -30.53 8.66 -14.40
N CYS A 176 -30.02 8.26 -13.23
CA CYS A 176 -30.00 9.10 -12.04
C CYS A 176 -28.72 9.96 -12.01
N PRO A 177 -28.81 11.30 -12.18
CA PRO A 177 -27.63 12.17 -12.21
C PRO A 177 -26.86 12.16 -10.89
N HIS A 178 -27.58 12.10 -9.77
CA HIS A 178 -26.98 12.04 -8.43
C HIS A 178 -26.12 10.78 -8.25
N PHE A 179 -26.66 9.61 -8.61
CA PHE A 179 -25.92 8.35 -8.55
C PHE A 179 -24.69 8.34 -9.47
N MET A 180 -24.82 8.88 -10.69
CA MET A 180 -23.70 8.97 -11.63
C MET A 180 -22.58 9.88 -11.14
N LYS A 181 -22.91 10.99 -10.48
CA LYS A 181 -21.90 11.87 -9.84
C LYS A 181 -21.15 11.11 -8.75
N LEU A 182 -21.86 10.41 -7.87
CA LEU A 182 -21.28 9.59 -6.81
C LEU A 182 -20.41 8.44 -7.37
N HIS A 183 -20.88 7.76 -8.42
CA HIS A 183 -20.16 6.68 -9.08
C HIS A 183 -18.84 7.17 -9.69
N ARG A 184 -18.86 8.33 -10.37
CA ARG A 184 -17.64 8.95 -10.92
C ARG A 184 -16.66 9.35 -9.82
N GLN A 185 -17.14 9.91 -8.72
CA GLN A 185 -16.32 10.25 -7.57
C GLN A 185 -15.63 9.01 -6.98
N PHE A 186 -16.39 7.95 -6.71
CA PHE A 186 -15.85 6.67 -6.24
C PHE A 186 -14.78 6.15 -7.20
N ARG A 187 -15.06 6.09 -8.51
CA ARG A 187 -14.13 5.58 -9.51
C ARG A 187 -12.85 6.42 -9.57
N ARG A 188 -12.97 7.75 -9.52
CA ARG A 188 -11.82 8.66 -9.54
C ARG A 188 -10.89 8.40 -8.36
N ILE A 189 -11.43 8.36 -7.13
CA ILE A 189 -10.63 8.11 -5.93
C ILE A 189 -10.01 6.70 -5.99
N HIS A 190 -10.78 5.71 -6.42
CA HIS A 190 -10.30 4.33 -6.55
C HIS A 190 -9.13 4.20 -7.54
N ILE A 191 -9.17 4.88 -8.68
CA ILE A 191 -8.06 4.90 -9.65
C ILE A 191 -6.82 5.57 -9.05
N VAL A 192 -6.99 6.70 -8.34
CA VAL A 192 -5.86 7.38 -7.67
C VAL A 192 -5.19 6.45 -6.65
N ILE A 193 -5.98 5.72 -5.86
CA ILE A 193 -5.49 4.73 -4.91
C ILE A 193 -4.75 3.59 -5.61
N ALA A 194 -5.30 3.07 -6.71
CA ALA A 194 -4.66 2.02 -7.49
C ALA A 194 -3.31 2.47 -8.07
N LEU A 195 -3.22 3.70 -8.58
CA LEU A 195 -1.97 4.29 -9.06
C LEU A 195 -0.95 4.49 -7.92
N GLY A 196 -1.40 4.95 -6.75
CA GLY A 196 -0.55 5.02 -5.55
C GLY A 196 0.02 3.64 -5.19
N ASN A 197 -0.79 2.59 -5.26
CA ASN A 197 -0.32 1.23 -5.03
C ASN A 197 0.71 0.77 -6.07
N MET A 198 0.58 1.18 -7.34
CA MET A 198 1.58 0.88 -8.38
C MET A 198 2.91 1.57 -8.10
N VAL A 199 2.88 2.83 -7.62
CA VAL A 199 4.10 3.56 -7.21
C VAL A 199 4.77 2.85 -6.03
N ALA A 200 3.99 2.48 -5.00
CA ALA A 200 4.51 1.75 -3.85
C ALA A 200 5.14 0.40 -4.26
N MET A 201 4.50 -0.32 -5.19
CA MET A 201 5.04 -1.56 -5.77
C MET A 201 6.33 -1.35 -6.56
N ALA A 202 6.46 -0.24 -7.29
CA ALA A 202 7.70 0.08 -7.99
C ALA A 202 8.84 0.30 -6.98
N CYS A 203 8.58 0.99 -5.86
CA CYS A 203 9.55 1.19 -4.77
C CYS A 203 9.97 -0.14 -4.13
N THR A 204 9.02 -1.02 -3.79
CA THR A 204 9.35 -2.34 -3.20
C THR A 204 10.03 -3.27 -4.18
N SER A 205 9.72 -3.18 -5.48
CA SER A 205 10.42 -3.94 -6.54
C SER A 205 11.87 -3.45 -6.72
N PHE A 206 12.09 -2.14 -6.65
CA PHE A 206 13.43 -1.55 -6.65
C PHE A 206 14.24 -1.99 -5.43
N HIS A 207 13.59 -2.12 -4.28
CA HIS A 207 14.22 -2.65 -3.07
C HIS A 207 14.49 -4.15 -3.14
N LEU A 208 13.59 -4.93 -3.74
CA LEU A 208 13.80 -6.36 -4.02
C LEU A 208 15.04 -6.57 -4.88
N TYR A 209 15.19 -5.76 -5.93
CA TYR A 209 16.38 -5.79 -6.79
C TYR A 209 17.65 -5.53 -6.00
N HIS A 210 17.65 -4.54 -5.10
CA HIS A 210 18.78 -4.27 -4.22
C HIS A 210 19.12 -5.48 -3.33
N LEU A 211 18.13 -6.05 -2.65
CA LEU A 211 18.35 -7.24 -1.80
C LEU A 211 18.90 -8.42 -2.60
N ALA A 212 18.35 -8.68 -3.78
CA ALA A 212 18.83 -9.73 -4.67
C ALA A 212 20.28 -9.48 -5.12
N SER A 213 20.61 -8.25 -5.51
CA SER A 213 21.97 -7.88 -5.93
C SER A 213 23.01 -8.07 -4.83
N GLN A 214 22.68 -7.66 -3.59
CA GLN A 214 23.55 -7.81 -2.42
C GLN A 214 23.75 -9.29 -2.06
N LEU A 215 22.69 -10.09 -2.15
CA LEU A 215 22.75 -11.53 -1.90
C LEU A 215 23.64 -12.24 -2.93
N CYS A 216 23.44 -11.96 -4.23
CA CYS A 216 24.26 -12.53 -5.31
C CYS A 216 25.74 -12.12 -5.18
N TYR A 217 26.01 -10.86 -4.86
CA TYR A 217 27.37 -10.37 -4.65
C TYR A 217 28.08 -11.10 -3.50
N ARG A 218 27.40 -11.26 -2.35
CA ARG A 218 27.95 -12.00 -1.21
C ARG A 218 28.19 -13.48 -1.50
N PHE A 219 27.28 -14.13 -2.24
CA PHE A 219 27.50 -15.50 -2.68
C PHE A 219 28.72 -15.63 -3.59
N HIS A 220 28.91 -14.69 -4.51
CA HIS A 220 30.09 -14.69 -5.38
C HIS A 220 31.38 -14.51 -4.57
N GLN A 221 31.42 -13.56 -3.62
CA GLN A 221 32.58 -13.36 -2.74
C GLN A 221 32.91 -14.59 -1.89
N ALA A 222 31.89 -15.30 -1.39
CA ALA A 222 32.11 -16.51 -0.59
C ALA A 222 32.58 -17.72 -1.42
N ALA A 223 32.39 -17.67 -2.75
CA ALA A 223 32.77 -18.75 -3.67
C ALA A 223 34.16 -18.54 -4.31
N VAL A 224 34.74 -17.35 -4.20
CA VAL A 224 36.11 -17.06 -4.68
C VAL A 224 37.08 -17.30 -3.50
N PRO A 225 37.99 -18.28 -3.59
CA PRO A 225 38.94 -18.62 -2.53
C PRO A 225 40.02 -17.54 -2.31
#